data_AF-A0A8H6IYC0-F1
#
_entry.id   AF-A0A8H6IYC0-F1
#
_cell.length_a   1.000
_cell.length_b   1.000
_cell.length_c   1.000
_cell.angle_alpha   90.00
_cell.angle_beta   90.00
_cell.angle_gamma   90.00
#
_symmetry.space_group_name_H-M   'P 1'
#
loop_
_entity.id
_entity.type
_entity.pdbx_description
1 polymer ?
#
loop_
_entity_poly.entity_id
_entity_poly.type
_entity_poly.pdbx_seq_one_letter_code
_entity_poly.pdbx_strand_id
1 'polypeptide(L)'
;MEVDVGHRPSFGEAGVNVAASLSLNERQSLALQMVCRKLDEVREDEANTEQLLLFIGGEGGTGKSRVIEALAAVFNELDESHRLLVTATSGTAAANIDGITIHSACHLSQNKNRRQPATLDNFGATAAQTSRMDGEVKAEWRNRWLLVLDEVRAAADIRLQQLLHRIRAGQQNAEDVDLLNTECYRPQATIPWETGITVVTPLNRNRWNLNMEATLHFQRQHDARLHIFTAEHTWPDDNPTEEEAVLILSQGDESTTSVPAVFLFVPGMPIIVNQNIHQSLKLVNGAPYTAVDVIVDPRYPA
;
A
#
# COMPACT_ATOMS: atom_id res chain seq x y z
N MET A 1 -7.91 12.66 51.07
CA MET A 1 -6.84 12.35 50.11
C MET A 1 -7.38 12.78 48.77
N GLU A 2 -7.10 14.02 48.38
CA GLU A 2 -7.46 14.55 47.06
C GLU A 2 -6.52 13.88 46.05
N VAL A 3 -7.10 13.09 45.16
CA VAL A 3 -6.39 12.54 44.01
C VAL A 3 -6.38 13.65 42.98
N ASP A 4 -5.22 14.25 42.74
CA ASP A 4 -4.98 15.11 41.58
C ASP A 4 -5.03 14.23 40.33
N VAL A 5 -6.23 14.07 39.79
CA VAL A 5 -6.44 13.54 38.43
C VAL A 5 -6.04 14.67 37.49
N GLY A 6 -4.74 14.73 37.18
CA GLY A 6 -4.15 15.77 36.35
C GLY A 6 -4.97 16.07 35.09
N HIS A 7 -4.89 17.33 34.64
CA HIS A 7 -5.60 17.81 33.47
C HIS A 7 -5.29 16.93 32.24
N ARG A 8 -6.30 16.21 31.73
CA ARG A 8 -6.17 15.44 30.50
C ARG A 8 -6.20 16.42 29.32
N PRO A 9 -5.14 16.50 28.50
CA PRO A 9 -5.09 17.47 27.43
C PRO A 9 -6.19 17.22 26.38
N SER A 10 -6.67 18.31 25.81
CA SER A 10 -7.61 18.26 24.69
C SER A 10 -6.91 17.77 23.41
N PHE A 11 -7.68 17.32 22.43
CA PHE A 11 -7.13 17.04 21.10
C PHE A 11 -6.53 18.31 20.49
N GLY A 12 -7.15 19.48 20.71
CA GLY A 12 -6.60 20.76 20.28
C GLY A 12 -5.20 21.03 20.85
N GLU A 13 -5.02 20.85 22.16
CA GLU A 13 -3.73 21.04 22.85
C GLU A 13 -2.67 20.06 22.35
N ALA A 14 -2.99 18.76 22.33
CA ALA A 14 -2.09 17.74 21.79
C ALA A 14 -1.74 18.01 20.31
N GLY A 15 -2.72 18.45 19.52
CA GLY A 15 -2.52 18.82 18.13
C GLY A 15 -1.54 19.97 17.95
N VAL A 16 -1.49 20.94 18.86
CA VAL A 16 -0.52 22.05 18.80
C VAL A 16 0.89 21.53 19.10
N ASN A 17 1.02 20.68 20.13
CA ASN A 17 2.30 20.08 20.50
C ASN A 17 2.87 19.20 19.38
N VAL A 18 2.03 18.34 18.79
CA VAL A 18 2.41 17.47 17.68
C VAL A 18 2.75 18.26 16.42
N ALA A 19 2.00 19.32 16.11
CA ALA A 19 2.31 20.17 14.96
C ALA A 19 3.72 20.78 15.07
N ALA A 20 4.09 21.23 16.27
CA ALA A 20 5.42 21.75 16.55
C ALA A 20 6.50 20.65 16.48
N SER A 21 6.27 19.48 17.08
CA SER A 21 7.25 18.39 17.10
C SER A 21 7.54 17.81 15.71
N LEU A 22 6.52 17.70 14.86
CA LEU A 22 6.66 17.20 13.49
C LEU A 22 7.04 18.28 12.46
N SER A 23 7.21 19.53 12.91
CA SER A 23 7.51 20.69 12.05
C SER A 23 6.50 20.87 10.92
N LEU A 24 5.20 20.80 11.23
CA LEU A 24 4.15 20.93 10.23
C LEU A 24 4.10 22.35 9.65
N ASN A 25 3.90 22.45 8.34
CA ASN A 25 3.65 23.74 7.70
C ASN A 25 2.25 24.28 8.06
N GLU A 26 1.97 25.54 7.72
CA GLU A 26 0.71 26.22 8.08
C GLU A 26 -0.54 25.45 7.62
N ARG A 27 -0.52 24.90 6.39
CA ARG A 27 -1.67 24.15 5.83
C ARG A 27 -1.86 22.79 6.49
N GLN A 28 -0.77 22.09 6.79
CA GLN A 28 -0.78 20.81 7.52
C GLN A 28 -1.29 21.02 8.94
N SER A 29 -0.78 22.05 9.63
CA SER A 29 -1.22 22.44 10.97
C SER A 29 -2.69 22.83 10.98
N LEU A 30 -3.15 23.59 10.00
CA LEU A 30 -4.57 23.95 9.87
C LEU A 30 -5.45 22.70 9.72
N ALA A 31 -5.08 21.78 8.83
CA ALA A 31 -5.83 20.54 8.64
C ALA A 31 -5.89 19.68 9.91
N LEU A 32 -4.74 19.51 10.60
CA LEU A 32 -4.67 18.80 11.88
C LEU A 32 -5.60 19.45 12.92
N GLN A 33 -5.54 20.77 13.05
CA GLN A 33 -6.31 21.53 14.04
C GLN A 33 -7.81 21.51 13.78
N MET A 34 -8.24 21.48 12.52
CA MET A 34 -9.65 21.30 12.17
C MET A 34 -10.19 19.96 12.67
N VAL A 35 -9.42 18.88 12.48
CA VAL A 35 -9.79 17.55 12.97
C VAL A 35 -9.75 17.50 14.49
N CYS A 36 -8.71 18.04 15.12
CA CYS A 36 -8.55 18.04 16.58
C CYS A 36 -9.71 18.76 17.29
N ARG A 37 -10.10 19.95 16.83
CA ARG A 37 -11.24 20.67 17.40
C ARG A 37 -12.55 19.89 17.28
N LYS A 38 -12.76 19.23 16.14
CA LYS A 38 -13.94 18.36 15.98
C LYS A 38 -13.88 17.16 16.92
N LEU A 39 -12.72 16.58 17.16
CA LEU A 39 -12.56 15.46 18.10
C LEU A 39 -12.81 15.88 19.56
N ASP A 40 -12.53 17.12 19.93
CA ASP A 40 -12.93 17.65 21.23
C ASP A 40 -14.45 17.74 21.36
N GLU A 41 -15.16 18.22 20.33
CA GLU A 41 -16.64 18.21 20.30
C GLU A 41 -17.20 16.78 20.40
N VAL A 42 -16.65 15.82 19.63
CA VAL A 42 -17.05 14.40 19.69
C VAL A 42 -16.80 13.80 21.07
N ARG A 43 -15.71 14.18 21.74
CA ARG A 43 -15.38 13.70 23.09
C ARG A 43 -16.38 14.23 24.13
N GLU A 44 -16.89 15.44 23.95
CA GLU A 44 -17.90 16.04 24.83
C GLU A 44 -19.30 15.46 24.58
N ASP A 45 -19.71 15.33 23.32
CA ASP A 45 -21.04 14.86 22.93
C ASP A 45 -21.04 14.11 21.58
N GLU A 46 -20.63 12.83 21.61
CA GLU A 46 -20.59 11.96 20.42
C GLU A 46 -21.97 11.82 19.75
N ALA A 47 -23.06 11.82 20.52
CA ALA A 47 -24.40 11.57 20.00
C ALA A 47 -24.98 12.74 19.21
N ASN A 48 -24.61 13.98 19.57
CA ASN A 48 -25.13 15.20 18.94
C ASN A 48 -24.12 15.95 18.08
N THR A 49 -22.86 15.50 18.00
CA THR A 49 -21.85 16.12 17.15
C THR A 49 -21.99 15.69 15.69
N GLU A 50 -22.13 16.65 14.78
CA GLU A 50 -22.17 16.37 13.34
C GLU A 50 -20.82 15.86 12.82
N GLN A 51 -20.89 14.86 11.92
CA GLN A 51 -19.72 14.28 11.28
C GLN A 51 -18.96 15.31 10.43
N LEU A 52 -17.66 15.44 10.65
CA LEU A 52 -16.76 16.16 9.75
C LEU A 52 -16.36 15.25 8.58
N LEU A 53 -16.71 15.67 7.37
CA LEU A 53 -16.18 15.09 6.13
C LEU A 53 -15.11 16.03 5.57
N LEU A 54 -13.85 15.67 5.75
CA LEU A 54 -12.71 16.47 5.32
C LEU A 54 -11.96 15.79 4.17
N PHE A 55 -11.73 16.53 3.10
CA PHE A 55 -10.87 16.11 1.99
C PHE A 55 -9.61 16.97 1.95
N ILE A 56 -8.44 16.32 2.06
CA ILE A 56 -7.13 16.98 1.99
C ILE A 56 -6.50 16.68 0.62
N GLY A 57 -6.63 17.63 -0.29
CA GLY A 57 -5.99 17.58 -1.60
C GLY A 57 -4.56 18.11 -1.59
N GLY A 58 -3.78 17.71 -2.59
CA GLY A 58 -2.43 18.23 -2.83
C GLY A 58 -1.66 17.33 -3.79
N GLU A 59 -0.70 17.92 -4.50
CA GLU A 59 0.20 17.20 -5.41
C GLU A 59 1.01 16.12 -4.68
N GLY A 60 1.62 15.18 -5.41
CA GLY A 60 2.56 14.22 -4.83
C GLY A 60 3.69 14.95 -4.10
N GLY A 61 4.11 14.45 -2.94
CA GLY A 61 5.22 15.05 -2.18
C GLY A 61 4.88 16.29 -1.33
N THR A 62 3.63 16.78 -1.32
CA THR A 62 3.23 17.94 -0.48
C THR A 62 3.06 17.62 1.01
N GLY A 63 3.41 16.40 1.43
CA GLY A 63 3.33 15.97 2.84
C GLY A 63 1.91 15.75 3.33
N LYS A 64 0.99 15.23 2.51
CA LYS A 64 -0.36 14.81 2.97
C LYS A 64 -0.27 13.69 4.00
N SER A 65 0.55 12.67 3.74
CA SER A 65 0.80 11.57 4.68
C SER A 65 1.41 12.06 6.01
N ARG A 66 2.08 13.21 6.02
CA ARG A 66 2.57 13.87 7.24
C ARG A 66 1.42 14.33 8.17
N VAL A 67 0.27 14.70 7.60
CA VAL A 67 -0.94 15.01 8.40
C VAL A 67 -1.51 13.74 9.02
N ILE A 68 -1.48 12.61 8.29
CA ILE A 68 -1.91 11.30 8.80
C ILE A 68 -1.01 10.86 9.96
N GLU A 69 0.31 11.01 9.81
CA GLU A 69 1.29 10.76 10.87
C GLU A 69 1.03 11.63 12.10
N ALA A 70 0.73 12.92 11.91
CA ALA A 70 0.40 13.83 13.00
C ALA A 70 -0.90 13.43 13.73
N LEU A 71 -1.93 13.03 13.00
CA LEU A 71 -3.16 12.52 13.61
C LEU A 71 -2.88 11.27 14.44
N ALA A 72 -2.12 10.31 13.91
CA ALA A 72 -1.73 9.12 14.66
C ALA A 72 -0.94 9.47 15.93
N ALA A 73 -0.01 10.44 15.85
CA ALA A 73 0.74 10.92 17.00
C ALA A 73 -0.15 11.56 18.08
N VAL A 74 -1.14 12.37 17.69
CA VAL A 74 -2.11 12.97 18.64
C VAL A 74 -2.90 11.88 19.37
N PHE A 75 -3.44 10.90 18.65
CA PHE A 75 -4.20 9.81 19.27
C PHE A 75 -3.31 8.96 20.20
N ASN A 76 -2.03 8.75 19.86
CA ASN A 76 -1.06 8.07 20.71
C ASN A 76 -0.72 8.87 21.98
N GLU A 77 -0.51 10.18 21.87
CA GLU A 77 -0.21 11.07 23.02
C GLU A 77 -1.36 11.06 24.05
N LEU A 78 -2.60 10.88 23.58
CA LEU A 78 -3.80 10.85 24.43
C LEU A 78 -4.22 9.46 24.89
N ASP A 79 -3.48 8.40 24.52
CA ASP A 79 -3.81 6.99 24.77
C ASP A 79 -5.17 6.56 24.18
N GLU A 80 -5.52 7.09 23.02
CA GLU A 80 -6.80 6.86 22.32
C GLU A 80 -6.61 6.22 20.93
N SER A 81 -5.46 5.59 20.66
CA SER A 81 -5.12 5.01 19.35
C SER A 81 -6.16 4.01 18.82
N HIS A 82 -6.87 3.33 19.73
CA HIS A 82 -7.95 2.41 19.38
C HIS A 82 -9.17 3.10 18.72
N ARG A 83 -9.29 4.43 18.83
CA ARG A 83 -10.37 5.21 18.21
C ARG A 83 -10.05 5.71 16.81
N LEU A 84 -8.78 5.61 16.39
CA LEU A 84 -8.34 5.94 15.05
C LEU A 84 -8.30 4.69 14.18
N LEU A 85 -8.86 4.79 12.97
CA LEU A 85 -8.73 3.78 11.94
C LEU A 85 -8.10 4.41 10.69
N VAL A 86 -6.85 4.05 10.40
CA VAL A 86 -6.15 4.50 9.20
C VAL A 86 -6.26 3.44 8.12
N THR A 87 -6.75 3.82 6.95
CA THR A 87 -6.91 2.91 5.83
C THR A 87 -6.46 3.51 4.51
N ALA A 88 -6.21 2.64 3.53
CA ALA A 88 -5.97 3.04 2.15
C ALA A 88 -6.66 2.09 1.15
N THR A 89 -6.62 2.47 -0.13
CA THR A 89 -7.24 1.72 -1.23
C THR A 89 -6.41 0.51 -1.71
N SER A 90 -5.12 0.44 -1.36
CA SER A 90 -4.23 -0.69 -1.72
C SER A 90 -3.36 -1.11 -0.54
N GLY A 91 -2.83 -2.34 -0.57
CA GLY A 91 -1.96 -2.87 0.49
C GLY A 91 -0.68 -2.05 0.70
N THR A 92 -0.02 -1.65 -0.40
CA THR A 92 1.19 -0.82 -0.34
C THR A 92 0.91 0.57 0.22
N ALA A 93 -0.19 1.20 -0.21
CA ALA A 93 -0.60 2.50 0.31
C ALA A 93 -0.91 2.44 1.81
N ALA A 94 -1.59 1.38 2.25
CA ALA A 94 -1.91 1.17 3.66
C ALA A 94 -0.63 0.98 4.49
N ALA A 95 0.33 0.19 3.98
CA ALA A 95 1.62 0.00 4.66
C ALA A 95 2.40 1.30 4.84
N ASN A 96 2.36 2.22 3.86
CA ASN A 96 3.07 3.50 3.91
C ASN A 96 2.56 4.47 4.98
N ILE A 97 1.37 4.24 5.52
CA ILE A 97 0.73 5.09 6.55
C ILE A 97 0.42 4.32 7.83
N ASP A 98 1.06 3.16 8.02
CA ASP A 98 0.81 2.25 9.15
C ASP A 98 -0.68 1.87 9.32
N GLY A 99 -1.41 1.80 8.21
CA GLY A 99 -2.82 1.45 8.16
C GLY A 99 -3.10 0.06 7.59
N ILE A 100 -4.39 -0.23 7.37
CA ILE A 100 -4.87 -1.44 6.69
C ILE A 100 -5.64 -1.09 5.41
N THR A 101 -5.94 -2.06 4.55
CA THR A 101 -6.82 -1.75 3.41
C THR A 101 -8.25 -1.52 3.87
N ILE A 102 -9.00 -0.64 3.21
CA ILE A 102 -10.43 -0.44 3.51
C ILE A 102 -11.24 -1.74 3.32
N HIS A 103 -10.80 -2.62 2.41
CA HIS A 103 -11.38 -3.94 2.23
C HIS A 103 -11.17 -4.83 3.46
N SER A 104 -9.95 -4.81 4.03
CA SER A 104 -9.64 -5.51 5.27
C SER A 104 -10.46 -4.96 6.43
N ALA A 105 -10.54 -3.63 6.59
CA ALA A 105 -11.30 -2.97 7.65
C ALA A 105 -12.81 -3.29 7.62
N CYS A 106 -13.35 -3.57 6.43
CA CYS A 106 -14.76 -3.91 6.22
C CYS A 106 -15.02 -5.44 6.15
N HIS A 107 -14.00 -6.28 6.37
CA HIS A 107 -14.06 -7.74 6.19
C HIS A 107 -14.59 -8.17 4.80
N LEU A 108 -14.29 -7.40 3.76
CA LEU A 108 -14.70 -7.69 2.39
C LEU A 108 -13.70 -8.68 1.76
N SER A 109 -13.97 -9.98 1.89
CA SER A 109 -13.15 -11.01 1.22
C SER A 109 -13.43 -11.07 -0.28
N GLN A 110 -12.39 -11.14 -1.12
CA GLN A 110 -12.53 -11.54 -2.51
C GLN A 110 -12.67 -13.06 -2.57
N ASN A 111 -13.88 -13.53 -2.88
CA ASN A 111 -14.16 -14.95 -3.03
C ASN A 111 -13.44 -15.50 -4.29
N LYS A 112 -12.21 -16.02 -4.14
CA LYS A 112 -11.42 -16.59 -5.25
C LYS A 112 -11.98 -17.92 -5.81
N ASN A 113 -13.08 -18.44 -5.27
CA ASN A 113 -13.70 -19.71 -5.67
C ASN A 113 -14.89 -19.56 -6.62
N ARG A 114 -14.76 -18.78 -7.70
CA ARG A 114 -15.74 -18.81 -8.81
C ARG A 114 -15.06 -19.07 -10.17
N ARG A 115 -14.28 -20.14 -10.22
CA ARG A 115 -14.01 -20.89 -11.46
C ARG A 115 -14.51 -22.32 -11.26
N GLN A 116 -15.84 -22.48 -11.19
CA GLN A 116 -16.46 -23.75 -11.55
C GLN A 116 -16.98 -23.60 -12.98
N PRO A 117 -16.77 -24.58 -13.88
CA PRO A 117 -17.38 -24.57 -15.20
C PRO A 117 -18.89 -24.54 -15.04
N ALA A 118 -19.58 -23.73 -15.84
CA ALA A 118 -21.02 -23.67 -15.84
C ALA A 118 -21.61 -25.05 -16.20
N THR A 119 -22.17 -25.76 -15.22
CA THR A 119 -23.21 -26.74 -15.50
C THR A 119 -24.53 -25.99 -15.61
N LEU A 120 -25.17 -26.11 -16.77
CA LEU A 120 -26.57 -25.77 -16.98
C LEU A 120 -27.39 -26.55 -15.97
N ASP A 121 -27.81 -25.89 -14.89
CA ASP A 121 -29.02 -26.17 -14.09
C ASP A 121 -28.92 -25.37 -12.79
N ASN A 122 -29.30 -24.09 -12.85
CA ASN A 122 -29.72 -23.34 -11.66
C ASN A 122 -30.51 -22.10 -12.07
N PHE A 123 -31.70 -22.34 -12.64
CA PHE A 123 -32.77 -21.34 -12.66
C PHE A 123 -33.45 -21.34 -11.28
N GLY A 124 -33.03 -20.44 -10.40
CA GLY A 124 -33.68 -20.28 -9.09
C GLY A 124 -33.04 -19.23 -8.19
N ALA A 125 -33.74 -18.10 -8.05
CA ALA A 125 -33.57 -17.05 -7.03
C ALA A 125 -32.30 -16.20 -7.06
N THR A 126 -32.39 -15.05 -7.76
CA THR A 126 -31.63 -13.83 -7.46
C THR A 126 -32.09 -13.25 -6.12
N ALA A 127 -31.59 -13.79 -5.01
CA ALA A 127 -31.59 -13.08 -3.75
C ALA A 127 -30.39 -12.12 -3.76
N ALA A 128 -30.66 -10.82 -3.76
CA ALA A 128 -29.65 -9.80 -3.49
C ALA A 128 -29.05 -10.10 -2.10
N GLN A 129 -27.86 -10.71 -2.08
CA GLN A 129 -27.06 -10.87 -0.87
C GLN A 129 -26.52 -9.49 -0.51
N THR A 130 -27.33 -8.69 0.19
CA THR A 130 -26.82 -7.66 1.08
C THR A 130 -25.99 -8.38 2.13
N SER A 131 -24.66 -8.25 2.02
CA SER A 131 -23.71 -8.73 3.02
C SER A 131 -24.07 -8.09 4.36
N ARG A 132 -24.78 -8.83 5.22
CA ARG A 132 -24.96 -8.46 6.62
C ARG A 132 -23.56 -8.39 7.23
N MET A 133 -23.08 -7.19 7.55
CA MET A 133 -21.82 -7.00 8.27
C MET A 133 -21.82 -7.88 9.52
N ASP A 134 -20.75 -8.67 9.66
CA ASP A 134 -20.52 -9.59 10.78
C ASP A 134 -20.58 -8.84 12.12
N GLY A 135 -21.02 -9.52 13.18
CA GLY A 135 -21.15 -8.93 14.53
C GLY A 135 -19.82 -8.43 15.08
N GLU A 136 -18.72 -9.07 14.67
CA GLU A 136 -17.35 -8.70 15.00
C GLU A 136 -16.93 -7.36 14.36
N VAL A 137 -17.24 -7.15 13.08
CA VAL A 137 -16.99 -5.87 12.38
C VAL A 137 -17.78 -4.75 13.05
N LYS A 138 -19.05 -4.97 13.37
CA LYS A 138 -19.86 -3.97 14.07
C LYS A 138 -19.26 -3.59 15.43
N ALA A 139 -18.67 -4.55 16.15
CA ALA A 139 -18.01 -4.28 17.42
C ALA A 139 -16.71 -3.46 17.23
N GLU A 140 -15.93 -3.77 16.19
CA GLU A 140 -14.68 -3.07 15.88
C GLU A 140 -14.91 -1.61 15.44
N TRP A 141 -15.98 -1.35 14.70
CA TRP A 141 -16.33 -0.01 14.22
C TRP A 141 -17.02 0.86 15.27
N ARG A 142 -17.63 0.26 16.30
CA ARG A 142 -18.46 0.98 17.29
C ARG A 142 -17.71 2.05 18.08
N ASN A 143 -16.41 1.88 18.29
CA ASN A 143 -15.62 2.78 19.14
C ASN A 143 -14.64 3.66 18.34
N ARG A 144 -14.79 3.73 17.01
CA ARG A 144 -13.91 4.55 16.14
C ARG A 144 -14.48 5.96 16.01
N TRP A 145 -13.66 6.97 16.27
CA TRP A 145 -14.02 8.39 16.12
C TRP A 145 -13.47 9.01 14.84
N LEU A 146 -12.37 8.48 14.30
CA LEU A 146 -11.77 8.98 13.06
C LEU A 146 -11.43 7.83 12.12
N LEU A 147 -11.92 7.94 10.87
CA LEU A 147 -11.50 7.12 9.75
C LEU A 147 -10.67 7.98 8.79
N VAL A 148 -9.46 7.54 8.49
CA VAL A 148 -8.61 8.12 7.44
C VAL A 148 -8.64 7.19 6.22
N LEU A 149 -8.85 7.78 5.03
CA LEU A 149 -8.79 7.10 3.75
C LEU A 149 -7.69 7.75 2.89
N ASP A 150 -6.53 7.09 2.77
CA ASP A 150 -5.44 7.56 1.90
C ASP A 150 -5.53 6.99 0.48
N GLU A 151 -4.84 7.64 -0.46
CA GLU A 151 -4.82 7.30 -1.88
C GLU A 151 -6.22 7.33 -2.54
N VAL A 152 -7.08 8.22 -2.08
CA VAL A 152 -8.29 8.64 -2.79
C VAL A 152 -7.84 9.59 -3.91
N ARG A 153 -7.54 9.03 -5.08
CA ARG A 153 -6.81 9.71 -6.16
C ARG A 153 -7.37 11.10 -6.54
N ALA A 154 -6.42 12.06 -6.55
CA ALA A 154 -6.20 13.23 -7.41
C ALA A 154 -7.31 14.29 -7.55
N ALA A 155 -7.22 15.39 -6.77
CA ALA A 155 -8.04 16.60 -6.94
C ALA A 155 -7.24 17.92 -7.13
N ALA A 156 -5.90 17.90 -7.13
CA ALA A 156 -5.09 19.15 -7.22
C ALA A 156 -4.50 19.47 -8.61
N ASP A 157 -4.09 18.48 -9.40
CA ASP A 157 -3.62 18.73 -10.78
C ASP A 157 -4.83 18.68 -11.72
N ILE A 158 -5.35 19.85 -12.09
CA ILE A 158 -6.54 19.97 -12.94
C ILE A 158 -6.26 19.37 -14.33
N ARG A 159 -5.04 19.54 -14.86
CA ARG A 159 -4.67 19.04 -16.19
C ARG A 159 -4.61 17.52 -16.20
N LEU A 160 -3.92 16.92 -15.22
CA LEU A 160 -3.84 15.47 -15.05
C LEU A 160 -5.18 14.85 -14.65
N GLN A 161 -5.99 15.52 -13.83
CA GLN A 161 -7.35 15.06 -13.50
C GLN A 161 -8.24 14.98 -14.72
N GLN A 162 -8.24 16.03 -15.55
CA GLN A 162 -9.03 16.07 -16.76
C GLN A 162 -8.60 14.96 -17.72
N LEU A 163 -7.29 14.75 -17.88
CA LEU A 163 -6.73 13.62 -18.64
C LEU A 163 -7.23 12.27 -18.09
N LEU A 164 -7.07 12.02 -16.79
CA LEU A 164 -7.49 10.77 -16.14
C LEU A 164 -9.01 10.56 -16.21
N HIS A 165 -9.81 11.63 -16.14
CA HIS A 165 -11.26 11.57 -16.30
C HIS A 165 -11.65 11.15 -17.72
N ARG A 166 -11.04 11.76 -18.76
CA ARG A 166 -11.26 11.39 -20.16
C ARG A 166 -10.86 9.95 -20.44
N ILE A 167 -9.69 9.51 -19.96
CA ILE A 167 -9.24 8.12 -20.10
C ILE A 167 -10.25 7.14 -19.48
N ARG A 168 -10.74 7.44 -18.27
CA ARG A 168 -11.74 6.60 -17.57
C ARG A 168 -13.09 6.53 -18.29
N ALA A 169 -13.50 7.61 -18.94
CA ALA A 169 -14.74 7.68 -19.71
C ALA A 169 -14.61 7.12 -21.14
N GLY A 170 -13.39 6.73 -21.58
CA GLY A 170 -13.12 6.33 -22.96
C GLY A 170 -13.22 7.50 -23.96
N GLN A 171 -12.99 8.73 -23.50
CA GLN A 171 -13.11 9.98 -24.25
C GLN A 171 -11.76 10.66 -24.52
N GLN A 172 -10.65 9.91 -24.46
CA GLN A 172 -9.31 10.42 -24.73
C GLN A 172 -9.17 10.95 -26.18
N ASN A 173 -8.44 12.05 -26.37
CA ASN A 173 -8.25 12.70 -27.67
C ASN A 173 -6.76 12.75 -28.10
N ALA A 174 -6.47 13.35 -29.26
CA ALA A 174 -5.10 13.47 -29.76
C ALA A 174 -4.21 14.36 -28.88
N GLU A 175 -4.77 15.42 -28.28
CA GLU A 175 -4.05 16.32 -27.37
C GLU A 175 -3.58 15.59 -26.11
N ASP A 176 -4.36 14.63 -25.62
CA ASP A 176 -3.99 13.76 -24.49
C ASP A 176 -2.77 12.87 -24.82
N VAL A 177 -2.69 12.39 -26.05
CA VAL A 177 -1.56 11.59 -26.54
C VAL A 177 -0.32 12.47 -26.70
N ASP A 178 -0.46 13.65 -27.30
CA ASP A 178 0.63 14.61 -27.49
C ASP A 178 1.20 15.10 -26.16
N LEU A 179 0.33 15.30 -25.16
CA LEU A 179 0.71 15.61 -23.79
C LEU A 179 1.64 14.54 -23.20
N LEU A 180 1.22 13.27 -23.25
CA LEU A 180 2.02 12.17 -22.71
C LEU A 180 3.33 11.98 -23.48
N ASN A 181 3.30 12.14 -24.80
CA ASN A 181 4.50 12.03 -25.62
C ASN A 181 5.51 13.15 -25.36
N THR A 182 5.04 14.37 -25.08
CA THR A 182 5.90 15.52 -24.81
C THR A 182 6.53 15.46 -23.41
N GLU A 183 5.73 15.08 -22.41
CA GLU A 183 6.15 15.14 -21.01
C GLU A 183 6.85 13.86 -20.54
N CYS A 184 6.39 12.69 -21.02
CA CYS A 184 6.75 11.40 -20.44
C CYS A 184 7.57 10.49 -21.37
N TYR A 185 7.53 10.70 -22.68
CA TYR A 185 8.22 9.84 -23.64
C TYR A 185 9.51 10.50 -24.15
N ARG A 186 10.64 9.83 -23.95
CA ARG A 186 11.93 10.22 -24.52
C ARG A 186 12.48 9.04 -25.31
N PRO A 187 12.60 9.14 -26.64
CA PRO A 187 13.19 8.08 -27.45
C PRO A 187 14.58 7.73 -26.92
N GLN A 188 14.85 6.42 -26.77
CA GLN A 188 16.16 5.89 -26.36
C GLN A 188 16.64 6.28 -24.94
N ALA A 189 15.79 6.92 -24.13
CA ALA A 189 16.14 7.16 -22.74
C ALA A 189 16.22 5.84 -21.98
N THR A 190 17.31 5.65 -21.22
CA THR A 190 17.41 4.58 -20.23
C THR A 190 16.60 4.95 -19.00
N ILE A 191 16.14 3.95 -18.27
CA ILE A 191 15.46 4.19 -17.00
C ILE A 191 16.50 4.74 -16.01
N PRO A 192 16.22 5.88 -15.34
CA PRO A 192 17.18 6.52 -14.44
C PRO A 192 17.17 5.82 -13.07
N TRP A 193 17.62 4.57 -13.04
CA TRP A 193 17.59 3.71 -11.85
C TRP A 193 18.31 4.34 -10.64
N GLU A 194 19.33 5.17 -10.89
CA GLU A 194 20.07 5.92 -9.87
C GLU A 194 19.19 6.86 -9.03
N THR A 195 18.01 7.23 -9.53
CA THR A 195 17.06 8.09 -8.82
C THR A 195 16.20 7.34 -7.80
N GLY A 196 16.25 6.01 -7.79
CA GLY A 196 15.32 5.18 -7.00
C GLY A 196 13.90 5.14 -7.58
N ILE A 197 13.76 5.37 -8.89
CA ILE A 197 12.45 5.38 -9.58
C ILE A 197 11.72 4.03 -9.47
N THR A 198 10.41 4.10 -9.20
CA THR A 198 9.52 2.94 -9.28
C THR A 198 8.93 2.82 -10.68
N VAL A 199 9.12 1.66 -11.31
CA VAL A 199 8.57 1.38 -12.65
C VAL A 199 7.38 0.43 -12.53
N VAL A 200 6.26 0.80 -13.17
CA VAL A 200 5.04 -0.01 -13.22
C VAL A 200 4.83 -0.52 -14.64
N THR A 201 4.57 -1.82 -14.78
CA THR A 201 4.36 -2.47 -16.07
C THR A 201 3.17 -3.44 -16.01
N PRO A 202 2.36 -3.56 -17.07
CA PRO A 202 1.18 -4.42 -17.06
C PRO A 202 1.52 -5.92 -17.11
N LEU A 203 2.74 -6.29 -17.49
CA LEU A 203 3.15 -7.68 -17.68
C LEU A 203 4.16 -8.10 -16.60
N ASN A 204 3.87 -9.19 -15.89
CA ASN A 204 4.79 -9.74 -14.88
C ASN A 204 6.16 -10.08 -15.46
N ARG A 205 6.22 -10.57 -16.71
CA ARG A 205 7.48 -10.84 -17.41
C ARG A 205 8.35 -9.59 -17.54
N ASN A 206 7.75 -8.45 -17.89
CA ASN A 206 8.48 -7.18 -17.98
C ASN A 206 8.96 -6.73 -16.60
N ARG A 207 8.16 -6.94 -15.55
CA ARG A 207 8.54 -6.61 -14.18
C ARG A 207 9.81 -7.36 -13.78
N TRP A 208 9.94 -8.63 -14.15
CA TRP A 208 11.15 -9.42 -13.89
C TRP A 208 12.37 -8.84 -14.62
N ASN A 209 12.26 -8.56 -15.92
CA ASN A 209 13.35 -7.95 -16.70
C ASN A 209 13.81 -6.61 -16.12
N LEU A 210 12.85 -5.77 -15.73
CA LEU A 210 13.12 -4.46 -15.12
C LEU A 210 13.78 -4.58 -13.75
N ASN A 211 13.33 -5.52 -12.91
CA ASN A 211 13.95 -5.78 -11.61
C ASN A 211 15.39 -6.29 -11.77
N MET A 212 15.65 -7.13 -12.79
CA MET A 212 17.00 -7.60 -13.12
C MET A 212 17.91 -6.44 -13.55
N GLU A 213 17.43 -5.59 -14.45
CA GLU A 213 18.15 -4.38 -14.90
C GLU A 213 18.46 -3.45 -13.71
N ALA A 214 17.45 -3.17 -12.88
CA ALA A 214 17.59 -2.34 -11.68
C ALA A 214 18.59 -2.93 -10.69
N THR A 215 18.57 -4.25 -10.46
CA THR A 215 19.50 -4.93 -9.55
C THR A 215 20.94 -4.84 -10.04
N LEU A 216 21.17 -5.06 -11.33
CA LEU A 216 22.50 -4.91 -11.94
C LEU A 216 22.98 -3.46 -11.92
N HIS A 217 22.09 -2.48 -12.11
CA HIS A 217 22.43 -1.08 -11.98
C HIS A 217 22.82 -0.73 -10.53
N PHE A 218 22.01 -1.17 -9.56
CA PHE A 218 22.26 -0.98 -8.13
C PHE A 218 23.62 -1.57 -7.72
N GLN A 219 23.92 -2.79 -8.18
CA GLN A 219 25.22 -3.44 -7.96
C GLN A 219 26.40 -2.55 -8.39
N ARG A 220 26.34 -2.01 -9.62
CA ARG A 220 27.42 -1.16 -10.17
C ARG A 220 27.53 0.16 -9.43
N GLN A 221 26.40 0.76 -9.06
CA GLN A 221 26.37 2.04 -8.34
C GLN A 221 26.97 1.94 -6.94
N HIS A 222 26.73 0.82 -6.25
CA HIS A 222 27.17 0.60 -4.88
C HIS A 222 28.47 -0.21 -4.75
N ASP A 223 29.06 -0.65 -5.87
CA ASP A 223 30.23 -1.54 -5.93
C ASP A 223 30.11 -2.73 -4.97
N ALA A 224 28.92 -3.32 -4.93
CA ALA A 224 28.56 -4.37 -3.98
C ALA A 224 28.61 -5.76 -4.63
N ARG A 225 28.73 -6.80 -3.80
CA ARG A 225 28.71 -8.18 -4.27
C ARG A 225 27.30 -8.60 -4.70
N LEU A 226 27.20 -9.09 -5.94
CA LEU A 226 25.99 -9.76 -6.45
C LEU A 226 25.95 -11.21 -5.95
N HIS A 227 24.82 -11.58 -5.36
CA HIS A 227 24.49 -12.95 -5.00
C HIS A 227 23.40 -13.46 -5.96
N ILE A 228 23.52 -14.71 -6.38
CA ILE A 228 22.59 -15.36 -7.29
C ILE A 228 22.04 -16.59 -6.58
N PHE A 229 20.74 -16.58 -6.32
CA PHE A 229 20.03 -17.70 -5.71
C PHE A 229 19.25 -18.44 -6.79
N THR A 230 19.51 -19.73 -6.95
CA THR A 230 18.78 -20.61 -7.86
C THR A 230 17.67 -21.32 -7.10
N ALA A 231 16.46 -21.34 -7.65
CA ALA A 231 15.34 -22.04 -7.06
C ALA A 231 15.53 -23.57 -7.17
N GLU A 232 15.16 -24.28 -6.11
CA GLU A 232 14.99 -25.74 -6.15
C GLU A 232 13.55 -26.06 -6.57
N HIS A 233 13.40 -27.04 -7.46
CA HIS A 233 12.10 -27.45 -7.99
C HIS A 233 11.84 -28.91 -7.66
N THR A 234 10.72 -29.19 -6.99
CA THR A 234 10.26 -30.55 -6.67
C THR A 234 9.00 -30.88 -7.46
N TRP A 235 8.97 -32.06 -8.08
CA TRP A 235 7.86 -32.51 -8.92
C TRP A 235 7.06 -33.60 -8.21
N PRO A 236 5.71 -33.60 -8.34
CA PRO A 236 4.88 -34.69 -7.85
C PRO A 236 5.21 -36.02 -8.55
N ASP A 237 5.60 -35.96 -9.83
CA ASP A 237 6.06 -37.09 -10.63
C ASP A 237 7.59 -36.98 -10.84
N ASP A 238 8.33 -38.10 -10.78
CA ASP A 238 9.80 -38.14 -10.72
C ASP A 238 10.55 -37.49 -11.90
N ASN A 239 9.88 -37.03 -12.97
CA ASN A 239 10.52 -36.30 -14.07
C ASN A 239 9.59 -35.26 -14.71
N PRO A 240 10.01 -33.99 -14.82
CA PRO A 240 9.32 -33.01 -15.66
C PRO A 240 9.45 -33.36 -17.15
N THR A 241 8.49 -32.96 -17.95
CA THR A 241 8.60 -32.97 -19.42
C THR A 241 9.67 -31.98 -19.89
N GLU A 242 10.19 -32.14 -21.12
CA GLU A 242 11.15 -31.18 -21.70
C GLU A 242 10.59 -29.75 -21.74
N GLU A 243 9.30 -29.60 -22.02
CA GLU A 243 8.60 -28.32 -22.04
C GLU A 243 8.55 -27.68 -20.65
N GLU A 244 8.26 -28.46 -19.60
CA GLU A 244 8.29 -28.01 -18.21
C GLU A 244 9.71 -27.65 -17.78
N ALA A 245 10.71 -28.45 -18.15
CA ALA A 245 12.12 -28.19 -17.85
C ALA A 245 12.60 -26.86 -18.45
N VAL A 246 12.23 -26.58 -19.70
CA VAL A 246 12.53 -25.31 -20.37
C VAL A 246 11.74 -24.16 -19.75
N LEU A 247 10.49 -24.37 -19.35
CA LEU A 247 9.66 -23.35 -18.73
C LEU A 247 10.20 -22.93 -17.35
N ILE A 248 10.77 -23.85 -16.57
CA ILE A 248 11.48 -23.52 -15.33
C ILE A 248 12.65 -22.60 -15.62
N LEU A 249 13.50 -22.96 -16.60
CA LEU A 249 14.67 -22.17 -16.99
C LEU A 249 14.30 -20.86 -17.69
N SER A 250 13.04 -20.71 -18.10
CA SER A 250 12.56 -19.53 -18.79
C SER A 250 12.52 -18.32 -17.85
N GLN A 251 13.00 -17.20 -18.37
CA GLN A 251 13.10 -15.94 -17.63
C GLN A 251 11.73 -15.27 -17.54
N GLY A 252 11.12 -15.26 -16.35
CA GLY A 252 9.92 -14.49 -16.05
C GLY A 252 9.00 -15.11 -15.01
N ASP A 253 8.26 -14.26 -14.28
CA ASP A 253 7.17 -14.66 -13.37
C ASP A 253 5.85 -14.79 -14.16
N GLU A 254 5.85 -15.60 -15.22
CA GLU A 254 4.76 -15.58 -16.21
C GLU A 254 3.56 -16.47 -15.82
N SER A 255 3.51 -17.03 -14.62
CA SER A 255 3.05 -18.40 -14.59
C SER A 255 2.12 -18.79 -13.44
N THR A 256 1.36 -19.80 -13.82
CA THR A 256 1.12 -21.05 -13.10
C THR A 256 2.31 -21.65 -12.32
N THR A 257 3.52 -21.07 -12.31
CA THR A 257 4.73 -21.47 -11.56
C THR A 257 5.28 -20.25 -10.79
N SER A 258 4.79 -20.05 -9.57
CA SER A 258 4.88 -18.78 -8.82
C SER A 258 6.28 -18.28 -8.40
N VAL A 259 7.38 -18.92 -8.81
CA VAL A 259 8.73 -18.57 -8.36
C VAL A 259 9.70 -18.57 -9.56
N PRO A 260 10.38 -17.45 -9.86
CA PRO A 260 11.42 -17.40 -10.88
C PRO A 260 12.57 -18.35 -10.55
N ALA A 261 13.20 -18.95 -11.57
CA ALA A 261 14.36 -19.83 -11.39
C ALA A 261 15.55 -19.17 -10.71
N VAL A 262 15.68 -17.85 -10.85
CA VAL A 262 16.80 -17.09 -10.32
C VAL A 262 16.29 -15.86 -9.58
N PHE A 263 16.84 -15.65 -8.39
CA PHE A 263 16.72 -14.43 -7.62
C PHE A 263 18.10 -13.79 -7.46
N LEU A 264 18.26 -12.59 -8.03
CA LEU A 264 19.45 -11.77 -7.83
C LEU A 264 19.32 -10.96 -6.55
N PHE A 265 20.41 -10.85 -5.79
CA PHE A 265 20.46 -10.11 -4.54
C PHE A 265 21.72 -9.28 -4.44
N VAL A 266 21.57 -8.03 -4.00
CA VAL A 266 22.67 -7.13 -3.67
C VAL A 266 22.37 -6.53 -2.29
N PRO A 267 23.32 -6.57 -1.33
CA PRO A 267 23.15 -5.90 -0.04
C PRO A 267 22.74 -4.43 -0.22
N GLY A 268 21.71 -4.00 0.49
CA GLY A 268 21.12 -2.67 0.43
C GLY A 268 20.01 -2.49 -0.61
N MET A 269 19.71 -3.48 -1.45
CA MET A 269 18.69 -3.32 -2.48
C MET A 269 17.26 -3.31 -1.91
N PRO A 270 16.33 -2.56 -2.51
CA PRO A 270 14.91 -2.61 -2.14
C PRO A 270 14.29 -3.94 -2.57
N ILE A 271 13.46 -4.53 -1.71
CA ILE A 271 12.73 -5.78 -1.95
C ILE A 271 11.28 -5.64 -1.52
N ILE A 272 10.41 -6.48 -2.09
CA ILE A 272 9.02 -6.62 -1.69
C ILE A 272 8.80 -8.06 -1.24
N VAL A 273 8.19 -8.22 -0.07
CA VAL A 273 7.78 -9.54 0.42
C VAL A 273 6.52 -9.98 -0.32
N ASN A 274 6.52 -11.18 -0.90
CA ASN A 274 5.40 -11.69 -1.70
C ASN A 274 4.45 -12.63 -0.93
N GLN A 275 4.75 -12.91 0.35
CA GLN A 275 3.97 -13.82 1.18
C GLN A 275 3.82 -13.29 2.60
N ASN A 276 2.67 -13.58 3.23
CA ASN A 276 2.49 -13.28 4.64
C ASN A 276 3.25 -14.31 5.47
N ILE A 277 4.38 -13.91 6.05
CA ILE A 277 5.19 -14.80 6.89
C ILE A 277 4.86 -14.55 8.36
N HIS A 278 4.89 -13.29 8.79
CA HIS A 278 4.70 -12.94 10.20
C HIS A 278 4.02 -11.57 10.33
N GLN A 279 2.69 -11.58 10.43
CA GLN A 279 1.86 -10.37 10.35
C GLN A 279 2.13 -9.39 11.50
N SER A 280 2.38 -9.88 12.72
CA SER A 280 2.70 -9.01 13.87
C SER A 280 4.07 -8.34 13.78
N LEU A 281 4.98 -8.85 12.93
CA LEU A 281 6.26 -8.21 12.61
C LEU A 281 6.18 -7.42 11.30
N LYS A 282 4.96 -7.18 10.80
CA LYS A 282 4.65 -6.51 9.54
C LYS A 282 5.21 -7.20 8.27
N LEU A 283 5.73 -8.43 8.37
CA LEU A 283 6.19 -9.24 7.22
C LEU A 283 4.99 -9.76 6.42
N VAL A 284 4.40 -8.86 5.63
CA VAL A 284 3.18 -9.09 4.85
C VAL A 284 3.41 -8.93 3.36
N ASN A 285 2.56 -9.58 2.57
CA ASN A 285 2.59 -9.50 1.13
C ASN A 285 2.41 -8.05 0.65
N GLY A 286 3.33 -7.58 -0.18
CA GLY A 286 3.37 -6.22 -0.72
C GLY A 286 4.13 -5.21 0.13
N ALA A 287 4.65 -5.61 1.30
CA ALA A 287 5.44 -4.72 2.15
C ALA A 287 6.87 -4.53 1.60
N PRO A 288 7.35 -3.28 1.48
CA PRO A 288 8.70 -2.97 1.04
C PRO A 288 9.71 -3.11 2.18
N TYR A 289 10.91 -3.60 1.86
CA TYR A 289 12.03 -3.71 2.79
C TYR A 289 13.35 -3.40 2.10
N THR A 290 14.39 -3.19 2.91
CA THR A 290 15.77 -3.16 2.45
C THR A 290 16.44 -4.46 2.82
N ALA A 291 17.00 -5.15 1.83
CA ALA A 291 17.68 -6.41 2.02
C ALA A 291 19.10 -6.13 2.54
N VAL A 292 19.41 -6.50 3.79
CA VAL A 292 20.64 -6.03 4.47
C VAL A 292 21.85 -6.90 4.14
N ASP A 293 21.74 -8.21 4.26
CA ASP A 293 22.85 -9.15 4.07
C ASP A 293 22.33 -10.58 3.81
N VAL A 294 23.24 -11.49 3.44
CA VAL A 294 22.97 -12.93 3.32
C VAL A 294 23.60 -13.67 4.50
N ILE A 295 22.76 -14.28 5.33
CA ILE A 295 23.19 -15.17 6.41
C ILE A 295 22.86 -16.60 6.00
N VAL A 296 23.89 -17.40 5.74
CA VAL A 296 23.74 -18.82 5.35
C VAL A 296 23.41 -19.64 6.60
N ASP A 297 22.38 -20.49 6.51
CA ASP A 297 22.06 -21.43 7.59
C ASP A 297 23.19 -22.47 7.70
N PRO A 298 23.86 -22.60 8.86
CA PRO A 298 24.95 -23.56 9.06
C PRO A 298 24.54 -25.01 8.81
N ARG A 299 23.24 -25.34 8.86
CA ARG A 299 22.70 -26.68 8.61
C ARG A 299 22.61 -27.04 7.13
N TYR A 300 22.70 -26.04 6.25
CA TYR A 300 22.66 -26.18 4.80
C TYR A 300 23.84 -25.40 4.20
N PRO A 301 25.09 -25.86 4.42
CA PRO A 301 26.25 -25.23 3.82
C PRO A 301 26.17 -25.31 2.29
N ALA A 302 26.45 -24.17 1.65
CA ALA A 302 26.47 -24.02 0.19
C ALA A 302 27.48 -24.94 -0.51
#